data_AF-A0A2C9W1Z6-F1
#
_entry.id   AF-A0A2C9W1Z6-F1
#
_cell.length_a   1.000
_cell.length_b   1.000
_cell.length_c   1.000
_cell.angle_alpha   90.00
_cell.angle_beta   90.00
_cell.angle_gamma   90.00
#
_symmetry.space_group_name_H-M   'P 1'
#
loop_
_entity.id
_entity.type
_entity.pdbx_description
1 polymer ?
#
loop_
_entity_poly.entity_id
_entity_poly.type
_entity_poly.pdbx_seq_one_letter_code
_entity_poly.pdbx_strand_id
1 'polypeptide(L)'
;MNRIVANRGIVQKWINELRPKAIKKYEENIKLNSQCTVYFNGEDGYEISEGEERHIIFLEKQVCTYKVWDLTGIPCPHAICA
;
A
#
# COMPACT_ATOMS: atom_id res chain seq x y z
N MET A 1 -3.51 12.24 29.17
CA MET A 1 -2.34 11.82 28.37
C MET A 1 -2.24 10.30 28.32
N ASN A 2 -3.11 9.59 27.59
CA ASN A 2 -3.14 8.11 27.62
C ASN A 2 -2.60 7.47 26.32
N ARG A 3 -2.59 8.23 25.21
CA ARG A 3 -2.16 7.74 23.90
C ARG A 3 -0.69 7.36 23.85
N ILE A 4 0.19 8.15 24.50
CA ILE A 4 1.63 7.88 24.52
C ILE A 4 1.94 6.61 25.32
N VAL A 5 1.29 6.43 26.47
CA VAL A 5 1.44 5.23 27.31
C VAL A 5 0.96 3.97 26.58
N ALA A 6 -0.22 4.04 25.93
CA ALA A 6 -0.73 2.94 25.12
C ALA A 6 0.20 2.59 23.95
N ASN A 7 0.74 3.61 23.25
CA ASN A 7 1.69 3.39 22.17
C ASN A 7 3.00 2.75 22.66
N ARG A 8 3.53 3.14 23.82
CA ARG A 8 4.72 2.50 24.42
C ARG A 8 4.49 1.01 24.69
N GLY A 9 3.34 0.66 25.26
CA GLY A 9 2.98 -0.74 25.50
C GLY A 9 2.80 -1.56 24.21
N ILE A 10 2.40 -0.93 23.11
CA ILE A 10 2.36 -1.58 21.78
C ILE A 10 3.78 -1.80 21.24
N VAL A 11 4.65 -0.78 21.32
CA VAL A 11 6.03 -0.86 20.81
C VAL A 11 6.84 -1.95 21.52
N GLN A 12 6.69 -2.08 22.84
CA GLN A 12 7.35 -3.15 23.61
C GLN A 12 6.97 -4.58 23.17
N LYS A 13 5.86 -4.74 22.47
CA LYS A 13 5.38 -6.04 21.96
C LYS A 13 5.75 -6.28 20.49
N TRP A 14 6.50 -5.39 19.86
CA TRP A 14 6.94 -5.59 18.48
C TRP A 14 7.94 -6.74 18.43
N ILE A 15 7.66 -7.70 17.57
CA ILE A 15 8.55 -8.84 17.29
C ILE A 15 9.46 -8.50 16.10
N ASN A 16 9.06 -7.51 15.30
CA ASN A 16 9.64 -7.16 14.01
C ASN A 16 10.05 -5.68 14.02
N GLU A 17 10.93 -5.30 13.08
CA GLU A 17 11.29 -3.90 12.86
C GLU A 17 10.12 -3.04 12.34
N LEU A 18 9.13 -3.70 11.73
CA LEU A 18 7.94 -3.04 11.16
C LEU A 18 6.79 -2.97 12.16
N ARG A 19 6.12 -1.82 12.17
CA ARG A 19 4.93 -1.59 13.00
C ARG A 19 3.82 -2.60 12.63
N PRO A 20 3.16 -3.26 13.60
CA PRO A 20 2.07 -4.19 13.32
C PRO A 20 0.94 -3.62 12.47
N LYS A 21 0.63 -2.32 12.62
CA LYS A 21 -0.37 -1.64 11.77
C LYS A 21 0.07 -1.51 10.31
N ALA A 22 1.36 -1.32 10.06
CA ALA A 22 1.89 -1.24 8.70
C ALA A 22 1.85 -2.62 8.03
N ILE A 23 2.28 -3.67 8.75
CA ILE A 23 2.18 -5.07 8.30
C ILE A 23 0.72 -5.40 7.96
N LYS A 24 -0.21 -5.14 8.89
CA LYS A 24 -1.64 -5.40 8.67
C LYS A 24 -2.18 -4.67 7.44
N LYS A 25 -1.82 -3.40 7.25
CA LYS A 25 -2.26 -2.62 6.07
C LYS A 25 -1.68 -3.19 4.77
N TYR A 26 -0.43 -3.64 4.78
CA TYR A 26 0.19 -4.30 3.64
C TYR A 26 -0.51 -5.63 3.32
N GLU A 27 -0.80 -6.47 4.32
CA GLU A 27 -1.55 -7.72 4.15
C GLU A 27 -2.98 -7.49 3.63
N GLU A 28 -3.66 -6.44 4.08
CA GLU A 28 -4.96 -6.02 3.54
C GLU A 28 -4.83 -5.64 2.06
N ASN A 29 -3.81 -4.87 1.69
CA ASN A 29 -3.59 -4.48 0.30
C ASN A 29 -3.23 -5.67 -0.60
N ILE A 30 -2.52 -6.69 -0.08
CA ILE A 30 -2.29 -7.97 -0.79
C ILE A 30 -3.63 -8.64 -1.11
N LYS A 31 -4.58 -8.67 -0.17
CA LYS A 31 -5.89 -9.31 -0.43
C LYS A 31 -6.71 -8.55 -1.46
N LEU A 32 -6.61 -7.23 -1.47
CA LEU A 32 -7.36 -6.37 -2.40
C LEU A 32 -6.75 -6.37 -3.82
N ASN A 33 -5.46 -6.70 -3.96
CA ASN A 33 -4.81 -6.71 -5.27
C ASN A 33 -5.48 -7.67 -6.28
N SER A 34 -6.19 -8.69 -5.81
CA SER A 34 -6.88 -9.64 -6.69
C SER A 34 -8.05 -9.00 -7.46
N GLN A 35 -8.48 -7.80 -7.08
CA GLN A 35 -9.51 -7.01 -7.77
C GLN A 35 -8.91 -6.11 -8.86
N CYS A 36 -7.58 -6.06 -8.95
CA CYS A 36 -6.86 -5.22 -9.90
C CYS A 36 -6.57 -6.00 -11.19
N THR A 37 -6.69 -5.32 -12.33
CA THR A 37 -6.22 -5.84 -13.63
C THR A 37 -5.19 -4.89 -14.20
N VAL A 38 -4.04 -5.42 -14.61
CA VAL A 38 -2.91 -4.64 -15.13
C VAL A 38 -2.99 -4.53 -16.64
N TYR A 39 -2.82 -3.31 -17.13
CA TYR A 39 -2.65 -2.96 -18.53
C TYR A 39 -1.29 -2.28 -18.70
N PHE A 40 -0.39 -2.96 -19.40
CA PHE A 40 0.93 -2.42 -19.70
C PHE A 40 0.91 -1.79 -21.09
N ASN A 41 1.28 -0.52 -21.20
CA ASN A 41 1.29 0.22 -22.47
C ASN A 41 2.65 0.19 -23.19
N GLY A 42 3.68 -0.45 -22.60
CA GLY A 42 5.03 -0.51 -23.18
C GLY A 42 6.00 0.58 -22.70
N GLU A 43 5.56 1.51 -21.85
CA GLU A 43 6.38 2.57 -21.23
C GLU A 43 6.47 2.40 -19.70
N ASP A 44 7.01 3.40 -18.98
CA ASP A 44 7.35 3.33 -17.54
C ASP A 44 6.12 3.30 -16.60
N GLY A 45 4.91 3.40 -17.13
CA GLY A 45 3.67 3.45 -16.37
C GLY A 45 2.78 2.25 -16.63
N TYR A 46 2.23 1.66 -15.57
CA TYR A 46 1.17 0.65 -15.70
C TYR A 46 -0.17 1.29 -15.41
N GLU A 47 -1.14 1.05 -16.26
CA GLU A 47 -2.54 1.35 -15.95
C GLU A 47 -3.13 0.14 -15.22
N ILE A 48 -3.78 0.38 -14.09
CA ILE A 48 -4.44 -0.65 -13.30
C ILE A 48 -5.91 -0.29 -13.18
N SER A 49 -6.78 -1.21 -13.57
CA SER A 49 -8.21 -1.08 -13.32
C SER A 49 -8.61 -1.79 -12.03
N GLU A 50 -9.41 -1.13 -11.20
CA GLU A 50 -10.11 -1.70 -10.05
C GLU A 50 -11.62 -1.44 -10.25
N GLY A 51 -12.33 -2.44 -10.77
CA GLY A 51 -13.70 -2.25 -11.23
C GLY A 51 -13.79 -1.24 -12.38
N GLU A 52 -14.54 -0.15 -12.19
CA GLU A 52 -14.68 0.94 -13.17
C GLU A 52 -13.59 2.01 -13.03
N GLU A 53 -12.85 2.02 -11.92
CA GLU A 53 -11.78 2.99 -11.67
C GLU A 53 -10.48 2.55 -12.33
N ARG A 54 -9.69 3.53 -12.79
CA ARG A 54 -8.38 3.32 -13.39
C ARG A 54 -7.36 4.19 -12.70
N HIS A 55 -6.20 3.62 -12.46
CA HIS A 55 -5.09 4.29 -11.82
C HIS A 55 -3.80 4.03 -12.57
N ILE A 56 -2.88 4.99 -12.52
CA ILE A 56 -1.55 4.84 -13.09
C ILE A 56 -0.57 4.63 -11.93
N ILE A 57 0.30 3.63 -12.08
CA ILE A 57 1.40 3.37 -11.17
C ILE A 57 2.73 3.58 -11.89
N PHE A 58 3.59 4.36 -11.26
CA PHE A 58 4.99 4.56 -11.65
C PHE A 58 5.87 3.87 -10.60
N LEU A 59 6.27 2.62 -10.85
CA LEU A 59 7.01 1.81 -9.88
C LEU A 59 8.34 2.43 -9.47
N GLU A 60 9.11 2.97 -10.42
CA GLU A 60 10.39 3.62 -10.15
C GLU A 60 10.26 4.83 -9.22
N LYS A 61 9.15 5.55 -9.34
CA LYS A 61 8.85 6.73 -8.52
C LYS A 61 8.12 6.38 -7.23
N GLN A 62 7.69 5.12 -7.08
CA GLN A 62 6.85 4.64 -5.98
C GLN A 62 5.57 5.47 -5.80
N VAL A 63 4.98 5.92 -6.93
CA VAL A 63 3.78 6.77 -6.94
C VAL A 63 2.62 6.05 -7.62
N CYS A 64 1.46 6.07 -6.97
CA CYS A 64 0.19 5.68 -7.55
C CYS A 64 -0.76 6.89 -7.62
N THR A 65 -1.56 7.02 -8.66
CA THR A 65 -2.60 8.07 -8.75
C THR A 65 -3.69 7.93 -7.67
N TYR A 66 -3.82 6.75 -7.05
CA TYR A 66 -4.67 6.54 -5.87
C TYR A 66 -4.13 7.23 -4.59
N LYS A 67 -2.87 7.71 -4.60
CA LYS A 67 -2.21 8.52 -3.55
C LYS A 67 -2.04 7.89 -2.17
N VAL A 68 -2.63 6.72 -1.91
CA VAL A 68 -2.45 6.03 -0.62
C VAL A 68 -0.99 5.62 -0.38
N TRP A 69 -0.25 5.27 -1.43
CA TRP A 69 1.18 4.98 -1.28
C TRP A 69 1.95 6.22 -0.81
N ASP A 70 1.76 7.37 -1.47
CA ASP A 70 2.35 8.66 -1.09
C ASP A 70 2.02 9.04 0.37
N LEU A 71 0.80 8.78 0.83
CA LEU A 71 0.33 9.15 2.17
C LEU A 71 0.84 8.24 3.29
N THR A 72 0.97 6.94 3.00
CA THR A 72 1.24 5.93 4.04
C THR A 72 2.66 5.40 4.01
N GLY A 73 3.36 5.57 2.88
CA GLY A 73 4.61 4.87 2.57
C GLY A 73 4.46 3.37 2.34
N ILE A 74 3.21 2.85 2.33
CA ILE A 74 2.90 1.43 2.17
C ILE A 74 2.36 1.24 0.73
N PRO A 75 2.88 0.27 -0.04
CA PRO A 75 2.36 -0.05 -1.36
C PRO A 75 0.83 -0.28 -1.31
N CYS A 76 0.08 0.43 -2.16
CA CYS A 76 -1.37 0.23 -2.32
C CYS A 76 -1.66 -1.07 -3.10
N PRO A 77 -2.93 -1.54 -3.18
CA PRO A 77 -3.26 -2.75 -3.93
C PRO A 77 -2.77 -2.71 -5.38
N HIS A 78 -2.88 -1.54 -6.04
CA HIS A 78 -2.39 -1.33 -7.41
C HIS A 78 -0.86 -1.50 -7.49
N ALA A 79 -0.12 -0.92 -6.56
CA ALA A 79 1.34 -1.06 -6.50
C ALA A 79 1.82 -2.51 -6.29
N ILE A 80 1.01 -3.34 -5.61
CA ILE A 80 1.32 -4.75 -5.38
C ILE A 80 0.96 -5.59 -6.62
N CYS A 81 -0.01 -5.12 -7.42
CA CYS A 81 -0.50 -5.81 -8.61
C CYS A 81 0.36 -5.55 -9.85
N ALA A 82 0.91 -4.34 -10.02
CA ALA A 82 1.87 -3.99 -11.08
C ALA A 82 3.19 -4.75 -10.94
#